data_AF-A0A7V0JSP2-F1
#
_entry.id   AF-A0A7V0JSP2-F1
#
_cell.length_a   1.000
_cell.length_b   1.000
_cell.length_c   1.000
_cell.angle_alpha   90.00
_cell.angle_beta   90.00
_cell.angle_gamma   90.00
#
_symmetry.space_group_name_H-M   'P 1'
#
loop_
_entity.id
_entity.type
_entity.pdbx_description
1 polymer ?
#
loop_
_entity_poly.entity_id
_entity_poly.type
_entity_poly.pdbx_seq_one_letter_code
_entity_poly.pdbx_strand_id
1 'polypeptide(L)' 'MNPGPILTIAGSDSGGGAGLQQDLKVFTVLGSYGSSVVTALTAQNTLGVHAVEPVAPDFVGKQLDAVLE' A
#
# COMPACT_ATOMS: atom_id res chain seq x y z
N MET A 1 11.66 11.54 -18.89
CA MET A 1 10.25 11.85 -18.57
C MET A 1 10.18 12.13 -17.07
N ASN A 2 9.34 13.06 -16.62
CA ASN A 2 9.16 13.33 -15.20
C ASN A 2 7.86 12.64 -14.76
N PRO A 3 7.89 11.37 -14.34
CA PRO A 3 6.68 10.64 -14.02
C PRO A 3 6.01 11.27 -12.79
N GLY A 4 4.68 11.37 -12.84
CA GLY A 4 3.88 12.00 -11.78
C GLY A 4 3.80 11.15 -10.50
N PRO A 5 3.18 11.68 -9.45
CA PRO A 5 2.89 10.90 -8.25
C PRO A 5 1.93 9.73 -8.58
N ILE A 6 2.11 8.60 -7.88
CA ILE A 6 1.26 7.41 -8.02
C ILE A 6 0.73 7.02 -6.65
N LEU A 7 -0.57 6.75 -6.58
CA LEU A 7 -1.24 6.23 -5.39
C LEU A 7 -1.57 4.74 -5.57
N THR A 8 -1.17 3.89 -4.62
CA THR A 8 -1.70 2.53 -4.47
C THR A 8 -2.77 2.47 -3.38
N ILE A 9 -3.79 1.63 -3.57
CA ILE A 9 -4.84 1.33 -2.59
C ILE A 9 -4.85 -0.19 -2.41
N ALA A 10 -4.20 -0.68 -1.37
CA ALA A 10 -3.87 -2.10 -1.25
C ALA A 10 -3.69 -2.56 0.21
N GLY A 11 -3.61 -3.87 0.41
CA GLY A 11 -3.23 -4.48 1.67
C GLY A 11 -1.72 -4.36 1.93
N SER A 12 -1.34 -4.29 3.19
CA SER A 12 0.04 -4.31 3.66
C SER A 12 0.54 -5.75 3.81
N ASP A 13 1.63 -6.08 3.10
CA ASP A 13 2.40 -7.31 3.29
C ASP A 13 3.60 -7.07 4.23
N SER A 14 3.57 -7.66 5.43
CA SER A 14 4.69 -7.58 6.37
C SER A 14 6.00 -8.20 5.87
N GLY A 15 5.94 -9.13 4.91
CA GLY A 15 7.12 -9.72 4.27
C GLY A 15 7.75 -8.82 3.20
N GLY A 16 7.01 -7.79 2.75
CA GLY A 16 7.46 -6.81 1.77
C GLY A 16 7.69 -7.36 0.36
N GLY A 17 7.24 -8.57 0.04
CA GLY A 17 7.36 -9.20 -1.28
C GLY A 17 6.15 -8.95 -2.20
N ALA A 18 5.02 -8.53 -1.63
CA ALA A 18 3.76 -8.23 -2.30
C ALA A 18 3.12 -6.96 -1.69
N GLY A 19 1.83 -6.75 -1.98
CA GLY A 19 1.03 -5.66 -1.42
C GLY A 19 1.57 -4.27 -1.73
N LEU A 20 1.15 -3.29 -0.93
CA LEU A 20 1.58 -1.89 -1.10
C LEU A 20 3.10 -1.72 -1.00
N GLN A 21 3.80 -2.58 -0.26
CA GLN A 21 5.25 -2.57 -0.17
C GLN A 21 5.90 -2.83 -1.54
N GLN A 22 5.38 -3.79 -2.30
CA GLN A 22 5.89 -4.07 -3.64
C GLN A 22 5.47 -3.00 -4.64
N ASP A 23 4.27 -2.45 -4.51
CA ASP A 23 3.81 -1.31 -5.33
C ASP A 23 4.75 -0.11 -5.17
N LEU A 24 5.04 0.30 -3.93
CA LEU A 24 5.93 1.44 -3.63
C LEU A 24 7.36 1.21 -4.14
N LYS A 25 7.86 -0.02 -4.07
CA LYS A 25 9.16 -0.39 -4.66
C LYS A 25 9.15 -0.22 -6.18
N VAL A 26 8.10 -0.68 -6.85
CA VAL A 26 7.96 -0.52 -8.31
C VAL A 26 7.85 0.95 -8.67
N PHE A 27 7.05 1.74 -7.97
CA PHE A 27 6.93 3.19 -8.22
C PHE A 27 8.29 3.88 -8.10
N THR A 28 9.06 3.53 -7.07
CA THR A 28 10.43 4.03 -6.87
C THR A 28 11.35 3.69 -8.04
N VAL A 29 11.34 2.43 -8.49
CA VAL A 29 12.15 1.98 -9.65
C VAL A 29 11.72 2.67 -10.94
N LEU A 30 10.43 2.99 -11.09
CA LEU A 30 9.89 3.75 -12.22
C LEU A 30 10.09 5.27 -12.09
N GLY A 31 10.77 5.74 -11.03
CA GLY A 31 11.09 7.14 -10.81
C GLY A 31 9.93 8.01 -10.31
N SER A 32 8.84 7.40 -9.84
CA SER A 32 7.64 8.10 -9.35
C SER A 32 7.65 8.21 -7.83
N TYR A 33 7.05 9.29 -7.29
CA TYR A 33 6.75 9.37 -5.86
C TYR A 33 5.51 8.53 -5.54
N GLY A 34 5.70 7.48 -4.73
CA GLY A 34 4.62 6.56 -4.34
C GLY A 34 3.94 6.98 -3.04
N SER A 35 2.62 7.03 -3.04
CA SER A 35 1.76 7.16 -1.86
C SER A 35 0.87 5.93 -1.70
N SER A 36 0.29 5.70 -0.52
CA SER A 36 -0.53 4.51 -0.26
C SER A 36 -1.73 4.79 0.65
N VAL A 37 -2.84 4.13 0.35
CA VAL A 37 -3.98 3.94 1.26
C VAL A 37 -4.05 2.45 1.63
N VAL A 38 -4.00 2.16 2.94
CA VAL A 38 -3.98 0.81 3.46
C VAL A 38 -5.41 0.30 3.66
N THR A 39 -5.75 -0.83 3.04
CA THR A 39 -7.08 -1.46 3.15
C THR A 39 -7.14 -2.63 4.13
N ALA A 40 -6.01 -3.29 4.37
CA ALA A 40 -5.88 -4.35 5.36
C ALA A 40 -4.41 -4.48 5.78
N LEU A 41 -4.17 -4.90 7.02
CA LEU A 41 -2.87 -5.39 7.47
C LEU A 41 -2.85 -6.90 7.34
N THR A 42 -1.71 -7.47 6.94
CA THR A 42 -1.51 -8.91 6.97
C THR A 42 -0.32 -9.25 7.86
N ALA A 43 -0.46 -10.28 8.70
CA ALA A 43 0.70 -10.94 9.28
C ALA A 43 1.18 -11.98 8.27
N GLN A 44 1.95 -11.53 7.29
CA GLN A 44 2.39 -12.33 6.14
C GLN A 44 3.91 -12.43 6.05
N ASN A 45 4.41 -13.55 5.54
CA ASN A 45 5.78 -13.72 5.08
C ASN A 45 5.80 -14.66 3.85
N THR A 46 6.99 -15.05 3.38
CA THR A 46 7.16 -15.89 2.19
C THR A 46 6.60 -17.30 2.31
N LEU A 47 6.23 -17.76 3.52
CA LEU A 47 5.63 -19.06 3.78
C LEU A 47 4.10 -19.01 3.84
N GLY A 48 3.50 -17.81 3.86
CA GLY A 48 2.05 -17.64 3.82
C GLY A 48 1.52 -16.48 4.66
N VAL A 49 0.20 -16.42 4.75
CA VAL A 49 -0.56 -15.44 5.54
C VAL A 49 -1.03 -16.09 6.84
N HIS A 50 -0.67 -15.50 7.97
CA HIS A 50 -1.01 -16.00 9.30
C HIS A 50 -2.21 -15.26 9.92
N ALA A 51 -2.43 -14.01 9.53
CA ALA A 51 -3.60 -13.22 9.92
C ALA A 51 -3.87 -12.12 8.90
N VAL A 52 -5.14 -11.67 8.85
CA VAL A 52 -5.57 -10.50 8.10
C VAL A 52 -6.41 -9.64 9.04
N GLU A 53 -6.05 -8.37 9.17
CA GLU A 53 -6.78 -7.37 9.94
C GLU A 53 -7.30 -6.30 8.96
N PRO A 54 -8.60 -6.32 8.60
CA PRO A 54 -9.19 -5.31 7.74
C PRO A 54 -9.12 -3.93 8.38
N VAL A 55 -8.76 -2.90 7.61
CA VAL A 55 -8.86 -1.52 8.09
C VAL A 55 -10.32 -1.08 7.99
N ALA A 56 -10.81 -0.40 9.02
CA ALA A 56 -12.18 0.10 9.05
C ALA A 56 -12.45 1.02 7.82
N PRO A 57 -13.57 0.85 7.08
CA PRO A 57 -13.81 1.60 5.85
C PRO A 57 -13.81 3.13 6.02
N ASP A 58 -14.27 3.62 7.17
CA ASP A 58 -14.23 5.05 7.51
C ASP A 58 -12.79 5.56 7.63
N PHE A 59 -11.87 4.73 8.14
CA PHE A 59 -10.45 5.06 8.21
C PHE A 59 -9.74 4.91 6.86
N VAL A 60 -10.17 3.99 6.00
CA VAL A 60 -9.74 3.96 4.59
C VAL A 60 -10.13 5.27 3.88
N GLY A 61 -11.36 5.75 4.11
CA GLY A 61 -11.81 7.05 3.61
C GLY A 61 -10.93 8.20 4.08
N LYS A 62 -10.64 8.28 5.39
CA LYS A 62 -9.75 9.31 5.96
C LYS A 62 -8.34 9.30 5.36
N GLN A 63 -7.78 8.12 5.08
CA GLN A 63 -6.49 8.01 4.40
C GLN A 63 -6.56 8.55 2.96
N LEU A 64 -7.63 8.23 2.24
CA LEU A 64 -7.83 8.70 0.88
C LEU A 64 -7.99 10.23 0.83
N ASP A 65 -8.82 10.78 1.70
CA ASP A 65 -9.00 12.23 1.83
C ASP A 65 -7.68 12.93 2.14
N ALA A 66 -6.88 12.40 3.06
CA ALA A 66 -5.59 12.98 3.45
C ALA A 66 -4.52 12.96 2.34
N VAL A 67 -4.59 12.02 1.40
CA VAL A 67 -3.63 11.93 0.28
C VAL A 67 -4.07 12.77 -0.93
N LEU A 68 -5.37 13.07 -1.05
CA LEU A 68 -5.94 13.81 -2.17
C LEU A 68 -6.14 15.32 -1.88
N GLU A 69 -5.86 15.77 -0.66
CA GLU A 69 -5.81 17.19 -0.27
C GLU A 69 -4.63 17.93 -0.92
#